data_AF-A0A7J4P8H7-F1
#
_entry.id   AF-A0A7J4P8H7-F1
#
_cell.length_a   1.000
_cell.length_b   1.000
_cell.length_c   1.000
_cell.angle_alpha   90.00
_cell.angle_beta   90.00
_cell.angle_gamma   90.00
#
_symmetry.space_group_name_H-M   'P 1'
#
loop_
_entity.id
_entity.type
_entity.pdbx_description
1 polymer ?
#
loop_
_entity_poly.entity_id
_entity_poly.type
_entity_poly.pdbx_seq_one_letter_code
_entity_poly.pdbx_strand_id
1 'polypeptide(L)'
;MIGPLVVAAVRIGDEEKLKALGVRDSKELLPHRREYLANEIVKIAGHQIIKIEASDIDRFREQISLNEIEIVAFSKLINELDANEYFLDAVGVDLKKFRARVQAKLENPKELVASYGADKKFPVVSAASILAKVARDKAIREIASSLEQRINLPLGSGYPSDPKTIQFLVEWIRQFNEIPPHVRHSWATLKRIYQKKLI
;
A
#
# COMPACT_ATOMS: atom_id res chain seq x y z
N MET A 1 4.93 -4.56 -7.14
CA MET A 1 5.86 -5.62 -7.60
C MET A 1 7.16 -5.50 -6.81
N ILE A 2 7.75 -4.31 -6.75
CA ILE A 2 8.86 -3.97 -5.85
C ILE A 2 8.29 -3.25 -4.61
N GLY A 3 8.91 -3.50 -3.46
CA GLY A 3 8.65 -2.81 -2.20
C GLY A 3 7.45 -3.33 -1.40
N PRO A 4 7.21 -2.74 -0.23
CA PRO A 4 6.23 -3.24 0.73
C PRO A 4 4.78 -2.95 0.31
N LEU A 5 3.85 -3.69 0.91
CA LEU A 5 2.45 -3.29 1.01
C LEU A 5 2.33 -2.41 2.26
N VAL A 6 1.68 -1.26 2.12
CA VAL A 6 1.50 -0.32 3.22
C VAL A 6 0.01 -0.09 3.40
N VAL A 7 -0.47 -0.29 4.62
CA VAL A 7 -1.85 -0.05 5.03
C VAL A 7 -1.82 0.96 6.17
N ALA A 8 -2.68 1.96 6.13
CA ALA A 8 -2.76 2.99 7.17
C ALA A 8 -4.20 3.15 7.64
N ALA A 9 -4.35 3.58 8.89
CA ALA A 9 -5.60 4.01 9.48
C ALA A 9 -5.44 5.41 10.08
N VAL A 10 -6.51 6.19 10.02
CA VAL A 10 -6.61 7.53 10.58
C VAL A 10 -7.89 7.60 11.40
N ARG A 11 -7.79 8.15 12.62
CA ARG A 11 -8.91 8.41 13.53
C ARG A 11 -8.95 9.89 13.86
N ILE A 12 -10.08 10.51 13.58
CA ILE A 12 -10.31 11.93 13.87
C ILE A 12 -11.72 12.10 14.43
N GLY A 13 -11.89 13.01 15.40
CA GLY A 13 -13.20 13.34 15.97
C GLY A 13 -13.96 14.41 15.17
N ASP A 14 -13.27 15.17 14.33
CA ASP A 14 -13.82 16.26 13.52
C ASP A 14 -13.28 16.19 12.10
N GLU A 15 -14.06 15.61 11.19
CA GLU A 15 -13.68 15.39 9.80
C GLU A 15 -13.56 16.71 9.00
N GLU A 16 -14.19 17.80 9.46
CA GLU A 16 -14.09 19.11 8.79
C GLU A 16 -12.65 19.63 8.79
N LYS A 17 -11.83 19.24 9.78
CA LYS A 17 -10.40 19.57 9.78
C LYS A 17 -9.66 18.93 8.60
N LEU A 18 -10.00 17.70 8.22
CA LEU A 18 -9.41 17.04 7.05
C LEU A 18 -9.88 17.70 5.75
N LYS A 19 -11.16 18.07 5.67
CA LYS A 19 -11.70 18.82 4.52
C LYS A 19 -11.03 20.18 4.37
N ALA A 20 -10.82 20.91 5.47
CA ALA A 20 -10.13 22.20 5.50
C ALA A 20 -8.65 22.09 5.07
N LEU A 21 -7.97 20.98 5.40
CA LEU A 21 -6.62 20.69 4.86
C LEU A 21 -6.63 20.42 3.35
N GLY A 22 -7.80 20.12 2.77
CA GLY A 22 -7.95 19.79 1.37
C GLY A 22 -7.41 18.40 1.03
N VAL A 23 -7.61 17.41 1.91
CA VAL A 23 -7.33 16.01 1.57
C VAL A 23 -8.21 15.59 0.39
N ARG A 24 -7.60 14.95 -0.61
CA ARG A 24 -8.24 14.48 -1.86
C ARG A 24 -7.58 13.17 -2.29
N ASP A 25 -7.97 12.60 -3.43
CA ASP A 25 -7.32 11.40 -3.97
C ASP A 25 -5.79 11.60 -4.00
N SER A 26 -5.08 10.77 -3.23
CA SER A 26 -3.63 10.87 -3.08
C SER A 26 -2.90 10.68 -4.42
N LYS A 27 -3.53 10.06 -5.40
CA LYS A 27 -2.98 9.81 -6.74
C LYS A 27 -2.99 11.07 -7.63
N GLU A 28 -3.88 12.02 -7.36
CA GLU A 28 -3.96 13.30 -8.08
C GLU A 28 -2.98 14.34 -7.50
N LEU A 29 -2.44 14.09 -6.31
CA LEU A 29 -1.52 14.97 -5.63
C LEU A 29 -0.07 14.72 -6.03
N LEU A 30 0.68 15.81 -6.22
CA LEU A 30 2.13 15.76 -6.40
C LEU A 30 2.83 15.24 -5.14
N PRO A 31 3.98 14.55 -5.25
CA PRO A 31 4.67 13.95 -4.10
C PRO A 31 4.94 14.93 -2.95
N HIS A 32 5.46 16.13 -3.23
CA HIS A 32 5.73 17.14 -2.21
C HIS A 32 4.46 17.60 -1.49
N ARG A 33 3.33 17.70 -2.21
CA ARG A 33 2.05 18.08 -1.62
C ARG A 33 1.49 16.98 -0.74
N ARG A 34 1.65 15.71 -1.13
CA ARG A 34 1.32 14.57 -0.27
C ARG A 34 2.15 14.56 1.01
N GLU A 35 3.45 14.80 0.92
CA GLU A 35 4.34 14.85 2.09
C GLU A 35 3.96 15.97 3.05
N TYR A 36 3.65 17.16 2.53
CA TYR A 36 3.09 18.25 3.31
C TYR A 36 1.79 17.83 4.02
N LEU A 37 0.81 17.28 3.27
CA LEU A 37 -0.47 16.87 3.84
C LEU A 37 -0.31 15.76 4.87
N ALA A 38 0.57 14.79 4.65
CA ALA A 38 0.86 13.75 5.62
C ALA A 38 1.35 14.34 6.93
N ASN A 39 2.25 15.32 6.89
CA ASN A 39 2.74 16.02 8.08
C ASN A 39 1.63 16.81 8.81
N GLU A 40 0.66 17.36 8.08
CA GLU A 40 -0.48 18.06 8.71
C GLU A 40 -1.49 17.07 9.30
N ILE A 41 -1.79 15.96 8.61
CA ILE A 41 -2.71 14.92 9.08
C ILE A 41 -2.25 14.34 10.43
N VAL A 42 -0.96 13.99 10.55
CA VAL A 42 -0.44 13.38 11.78
C VAL A 42 -0.47 14.33 12.99
N LYS A 43 -0.56 15.64 12.77
CA LYS A 43 -0.69 16.64 13.85
C LYS A 43 -2.10 16.71 14.41
N ILE A 44 -3.12 16.40 13.60
CA ILE A 44 -4.53 16.62 13.95
C ILE A 44 -5.33 15.32 14.15
N ALA A 45 -4.76 14.17 13.82
CA ALA A 45 -5.43 12.88 13.87
C ALA A 45 -4.57 11.78 14.49
N GLY A 46 -5.22 10.86 15.21
CA GLY A 46 -4.59 9.60 15.58
C GLY A 46 -4.38 8.75 14.33
N HIS A 47 -3.26 8.04 14.23
CA HIS A 47 -2.96 7.24 13.05
C HIS A 47 -2.11 6.02 13.40
N GLN A 48 -2.18 5.01 12.55
CA GLN A 48 -1.35 3.81 12.59
C GLN A 48 -1.00 3.39 11.17
N ILE A 49 0.20 2.84 10.97
CA ILE A 49 0.68 2.36 9.67
C ILE A 49 1.30 0.99 9.83
N ILE A 50 0.80 0.02 9.07
CA ILE A 50 1.40 -1.30 8.92
C ILE A 50 2.16 -1.35 7.59
N LYS A 51 3.43 -1.75 7.65
CA LYS A 51 4.23 -2.10 6.48
C LYS A 51 4.45 -3.61 6.46
N ILE A 52 4.19 -4.23 5.33
CA ILE A 52 4.40 -5.66 5.10
C ILE A 52 5.44 -5.77 3.99
N GLU A 53 6.62 -6.26 4.34
CA GLU A 53 7.75 -6.32 3.42
C GLU A 53 7.53 -7.32 2.29
N ALA A 54 8.24 -7.14 1.18
CA ALA A 54 8.08 -7.97 -0.01
C ALA A 54 8.28 -9.48 0.29
N SER A 55 9.26 -9.81 1.13
CA SER A 55 9.54 -11.18 1.58
C SER A 55 8.41 -11.76 2.43
N ASP A 56 7.82 -10.96 3.31
CA ASP A 56 6.67 -11.37 4.12
C ASP A 56 5.44 -11.60 3.26
N ILE A 57 5.22 -10.73 2.26
CA ILE A 57 4.14 -10.90 1.31
C ILE A 57 4.32 -12.23 0.56
N ASP A 58 5.50 -12.52 0.02
CA ASP A 58 5.73 -13.78 -0.69
C ASP A 58 5.48 -15.00 0.21
N ARG A 59 5.98 -14.97 1.45
CA ARG A 59 5.72 -16.02 2.44
C ARG A 59 4.23 -16.22 2.72
N PHE A 60 3.48 -15.13 2.95
CA PHE A 60 2.03 -15.24 3.18
C PHE A 60 1.27 -15.69 1.93
N ARG A 61 1.75 -15.33 0.74
CA ARG A 61 1.14 -15.67 -0.55
C ARG A 61 1.22 -17.16 -0.88
N GLU A 62 1.99 -17.95 -0.14
CA GLU A 62 1.95 -19.42 -0.18
C GLU A 62 0.65 -20.00 0.38
N GLN A 63 -0.01 -19.28 1.31
CA GLN A 63 -1.18 -19.76 2.04
C GLN A 63 -2.44 -18.95 1.75
N ILE A 64 -2.31 -17.64 1.56
CA ILE A 64 -3.44 -16.73 1.48
C ILE A 64 -3.36 -15.75 0.32
N SER A 65 -4.52 -15.23 -0.08
CA SER A 65 -4.60 -14.21 -1.13
C SER A 65 -4.05 -12.86 -0.65
N LEU A 66 -3.69 -11.96 -1.59
CA LEU A 66 -3.23 -10.62 -1.22
C LEU A 66 -4.34 -9.83 -0.53
N ASN A 67 -5.57 -9.97 -1.02
CA ASN A 67 -6.75 -9.37 -0.39
C ASN A 67 -6.92 -9.86 1.06
N GLU A 68 -6.58 -11.12 1.35
CA GLU A 68 -6.64 -11.66 2.71
C GLU A 68 -5.54 -11.06 3.60
N ILE A 69 -4.34 -10.83 3.07
CA ILE A 69 -3.27 -10.09 3.76
C ILE A 69 -3.74 -8.67 4.10
N GLU A 70 -4.38 -7.99 3.16
CA GLU A 70 -4.96 -6.65 3.36
C GLU A 70 -6.08 -6.67 4.42
N ILE A 71 -6.98 -7.65 4.38
CA ILE A 71 -8.04 -7.84 5.39
C ILE A 71 -7.43 -8.03 6.79
N VAL A 72 -6.37 -8.84 6.92
CA VAL A 72 -5.67 -9.04 8.20
C VAL A 72 -5.06 -7.72 8.69
N ALA A 73 -4.43 -6.95 7.80
CA ALA A 73 -3.86 -5.64 8.15
C ALA A 73 -4.93 -4.62 8.56
N PHE A 74 -6.05 -4.54 7.83
CA PHE A 74 -7.18 -3.69 8.21
C PHE A 74 -7.72 -4.07 9.58
N SER A 75 -7.93 -5.37 9.83
CA SER A 75 -8.49 -5.85 11.10
C SER A 75 -7.57 -5.52 12.28
N LYS A 76 -6.25 -5.67 12.09
CA LYS A 76 -5.25 -5.28 13.10
C LYS A 76 -5.32 -3.79 13.41
N LEU A 77 -5.36 -2.93 12.38
CA LEU A 77 -5.46 -1.48 12.57
C LEU A 77 -6.76 -1.07 13.26
N ILE A 78 -7.88 -1.73 12.96
CA ILE A 78 -9.18 -1.48 13.59
C ILE A 78 -9.13 -1.83 15.08
N ASN A 79 -8.55 -2.97 15.45
CA ASN A 79 -8.41 -3.36 16.86
C ASN A 79 -7.47 -2.42 17.64
N GLU A 80 -6.39 -1.95 17.00
CA GLU A 80 -5.40 -1.06 17.63
C GLU A 80 -5.84 0.40 17.72
N LEU A 81 -6.64 0.88 16.75
CA LEU A 81 -7.07 2.28 16.65
C LEU A 81 -8.58 2.40 16.82
N ASP A 82 -9.05 2.26 18.07
CA ASP A 82 -10.48 2.18 18.37
C ASP A 82 -11.27 3.46 18.01
N ALA A 83 -12.42 3.27 17.35
CA ALA A 83 -13.37 4.26 16.90
C ALA A 83 -14.79 3.66 16.87
N ASN A 84 -15.81 4.54 16.77
CA ASN A 84 -17.21 4.12 16.72
C ASN A 84 -17.61 3.56 15.35
N GLU A 85 -17.13 4.20 14.28
CA GLU A 85 -17.44 3.87 12.89
C GLU A 85 -16.14 3.84 12.07
N TYR A 86 -16.03 2.86 11.16
CA TYR A 86 -14.85 2.66 10.33
C TYR A 86 -15.21 2.68 8.85
N PHE A 87 -14.50 3.52 8.10
CA PHE A 87 -14.62 3.62 6.66
C PHE A 87 -13.46 2.89 5.99
N LEU A 88 -13.76 1.94 5.12
CA LEU A 88 -12.78 1.05 4.50
C LEU A 88 -12.82 1.17 2.98
N ASP A 89 -11.65 1.35 2.36
CA ASP A 89 -11.47 1.16 0.93
C ASP A 89 -11.39 -0.34 0.63
N ALA A 90 -12.45 -0.85 0.01
CA ALA A 90 -12.65 -2.28 -0.11
C ALA A 90 -11.72 -2.90 -1.16
N VAL A 91 -11.21 -4.09 -0.86
CA VAL A 91 -10.42 -4.91 -1.79
C VAL A 91 -11.21 -6.13 -2.24
N GLY A 92 -10.88 -6.65 -3.42
CA GLY A 92 -11.57 -7.78 -4.04
C GLY A 92 -12.81 -7.39 -4.84
N VAL A 93 -13.71 -8.35 -5.04
CA VAL A 93 -14.87 -8.23 -5.97
C VAL A 93 -16.23 -8.23 -5.27
N ASP A 94 -16.29 -8.62 -4.00
CA ASP A 94 -17.54 -8.76 -3.24
C ASP A 94 -17.46 -7.99 -1.92
N LEU A 95 -18.14 -6.85 -1.86
CA LEU A 95 -18.18 -5.95 -0.70
C LEU A 95 -18.75 -6.63 0.55
N LYS A 96 -19.78 -7.47 0.37
CA LYS A 96 -20.46 -8.14 1.50
C LYS A 96 -19.51 -9.15 2.14
N LYS A 97 -18.83 -9.95 1.32
CA LYS A 97 -17.79 -10.89 1.81
C LYS A 97 -16.61 -10.16 2.41
N PHE A 98 -16.14 -9.07 1.80
CA PHE A 98 -15.06 -8.26 2.35
C PHE A 98 -15.40 -7.77 3.76
N ARG A 99 -16.55 -7.09 3.94
CA ARG A 99 -17.00 -6.61 5.25
C ARG A 99 -17.14 -7.75 6.27
N ALA A 100 -17.76 -8.86 5.88
CA ALA A 100 -17.92 -10.02 6.77
C ALA A 100 -16.58 -10.62 7.22
N ARG A 101 -15.59 -10.68 6.32
CA ARG A 101 -14.25 -11.19 6.65
C ARG A 101 -13.48 -10.26 7.57
N VAL A 102 -13.57 -8.95 7.37
CA VAL A 102 -13.00 -7.97 8.30
C VAL A 102 -13.67 -8.13 9.66
N GLN A 103 -15.00 -8.12 9.70
CA GLN A 103 -15.79 -8.28 10.93
C GLN A 103 -15.39 -9.54 11.73
N ALA A 104 -15.19 -10.67 11.06
CA ALA A 104 -14.85 -11.95 11.69
C ALA A 104 -13.45 -11.98 12.34
N LYS A 105 -12.60 -10.99 12.06
CA LYS A 105 -11.25 -10.85 12.65
C LYS A 105 -11.17 -9.75 13.72
N LEU A 106 -12.26 -9.03 13.96
CA LEU A 106 -12.30 -8.00 15.00
C LEU A 106 -12.53 -8.64 16.36
N GLU A 107 -11.92 -8.06 17.39
CA GLU A 107 -12.10 -8.52 18.78
C GLU A 107 -13.53 -8.31 19.27
N ASN A 108 -14.18 -7.26 18.76
CA ASN A 108 -15.57 -6.92 19.06
C ASN A 108 -16.30 -6.47 17.79
N PRO A 109 -17.63 -6.62 17.70
CA PRO A 109 -18.38 -6.08 16.58
C PRO A 109 -18.22 -4.55 16.46
N LYS A 110 -17.76 -4.08 15.30
CA LYS A 110 -17.68 -2.66 14.94
C LYS A 110 -18.62 -2.30 13.79
N GLU A 111 -18.96 -1.01 13.67
CA GLU A 111 -19.67 -0.47 12.52
C GLU A 111 -18.71 -0.23 11.36
N LEU A 112 -18.88 -0.99 10.27
CA LEU A 112 -18.00 -0.97 9.10
C LEU A 112 -18.73 -0.46 7.86
N VAL A 113 -18.27 0.67 7.32
CA VAL A 113 -18.71 1.22 6.03
C VAL A 113 -17.63 0.95 4.98
N ALA A 114 -17.82 -0.09 4.19
CA ALA A 114 -16.89 -0.48 3.13
C ALA A 114 -17.43 -0.07 1.74
N SER A 115 -16.59 0.56 0.92
CA SER A 115 -16.93 0.84 -0.48
C SER A 115 -15.68 0.83 -1.36
N TYR A 116 -15.87 0.61 -2.66
CA TYR A 116 -14.78 0.80 -3.62
C TYR A 116 -14.50 2.28 -3.85
N GLY A 117 -13.23 2.65 -3.87
CA GLY A 117 -12.80 4.04 -4.05
C GLY A 117 -13.26 4.91 -2.89
N ALA A 118 -13.20 4.36 -1.67
CA ALA A 118 -13.64 5.07 -0.46
C ALA A 118 -12.75 6.30 -0.19
N ASP A 119 -11.50 6.27 -0.62
CA ASP A 119 -10.55 7.41 -0.59
C ASP A 119 -11.03 8.63 -1.37
N LYS A 120 -11.93 8.46 -2.35
CA LYS A 120 -12.55 9.56 -3.11
C LYS A 120 -13.81 10.12 -2.45
N LYS A 121 -14.39 9.39 -1.50
CA LYS A 121 -15.70 9.68 -0.90
C LYS A 121 -15.58 10.20 0.52
N PHE A 122 -14.66 9.63 1.29
CA PHE A 122 -14.52 9.90 2.72
C PHE A 122 -13.17 10.57 3.00
N PRO A 123 -13.15 11.82 3.49
CA PRO A 123 -11.92 12.53 3.86
C PRO A 123 -11.00 11.74 4.80
N VAL A 124 -11.55 11.00 5.77
CA VAL A 124 -10.74 10.14 6.66
C VAL A 124 -10.00 9.01 5.90
N VAL A 125 -10.63 8.42 4.89
CA VAL A 125 -10.00 7.39 4.04
C VAL A 125 -9.01 8.01 3.07
N SER A 126 -9.29 9.21 2.55
CA SER A 126 -8.33 10.00 1.77
C SER A 126 -7.06 10.27 2.58
N ALA A 127 -7.21 10.70 3.83
CA ALA A 127 -6.09 10.94 4.73
C ALA A 127 -5.25 9.68 4.98
N ALA A 128 -5.91 8.54 5.25
CA ALA A 128 -5.23 7.24 5.37
C ALA A 128 -4.48 6.84 4.09
N SER A 129 -5.09 7.03 2.92
CA SER A 129 -4.47 6.79 1.61
C SER A 129 -3.22 7.66 1.39
N ILE A 130 -3.25 8.94 1.81
CA ILE A 130 -2.09 9.84 1.78
C ILE A 130 -0.96 9.29 2.67
N LEU A 131 -1.25 8.93 3.92
CA LEU A 131 -0.23 8.39 4.84
C LEU A 131 0.40 7.10 4.30
N ALA A 132 -0.44 6.16 3.84
CA ALA A 132 0.05 4.91 3.25
C ALA A 132 0.92 5.15 2.02
N LYS A 133 0.50 6.07 1.14
CA LYS A 133 1.23 6.41 -0.09
C LYS A 133 2.57 7.07 0.20
N VAL A 134 2.62 8.04 1.12
CA VAL A 134 3.89 8.70 1.52
C VAL A 134 4.85 7.69 2.15
N ALA A 135 4.36 6.83 3.04
CA ALA A 135 5.19 5.80 3.65
C ALA A 135 5.72 4.77 2.64
N ARG A 136 4.90 4.38 1.64
CA ARG A 136 5.34 3.50 0.55
C ARG A 136 6.36 4.18 -0.36
N ASP A 137 6.10 5.41 -0.77
CA ASP A 137 6.99 6.13 -1.69
C ASP A 137 8.35 6.38 -1.05
N LYS A 138 8.39 6.66 0.27
CA LYS A 138 9.62 6.70 1.05
C LYS A 138 10.39 5.37 0.99
N ALA A 139 9.72 4.24 1.23
CA ALA A 139 10.34 2.92 1.15
C ALA A 139 10.89 2.62 -0.26
N ILE A 140 10.16 2.99 -1.32
CA ILE A 140 10.64 2.81 -2.69
C ILE A 140 11.90 3.66 -2.97
N ARG A 141 11.96 4.90 -2.47
CA ARG A 141 13.16 5.75 -2.62
C ARG A 141 14.37 5.17 -1.87
N GLU A 142 14.15 4.63 -0.68
CA GLU A 142 15.22 3.95 0.08
C GLU A 142 15.74 2.73 -0.68
N ILE A 143 14.84 1.88 -1.18
CA ILE A 143 15.22 0.72 -2.02
C ILE A 143 15.98 1.20 -3.28
N ALA A 144 15.45 2.18 -4.01
CA ALA A 144 16.08 2.73 -5.19
C ALA A 144 17.50 3.23 -4.90
N SER A 145 17.70 3.99 -3.83
CA SER A 145 19.03 4.51 -3.44
C SER A 145 20.06 3.40 -3.21
N SER A 146 19.62 2.22 -2.74
CA SER A 146 20.50 1.07 -2.49
C SER A 146 20.80 0.23 -3.75
N LEU A 147 19.92 0.25 -4.76
CA LEU A 147 20.01 -0.66 -5.91
C LEU A 147 20.40 0.05 -7.21
N GLU A 148 19.97 1.28 -7.44
CA GLU A 148 20.19 1.99 -8.71
C GLU A 148 21.68 2.17 -9.01
N GLN A 149 22.51 2.40 -7.99
CA GLN A 149 23.97 2.56 -8.15
C GLN A 149 24.67 1.29 -8.69
N ARG A 150 24.09 0.10 -8.45
CA ARG A 150 24.71 -1.16 -8.87
C ARG A 150 24.62 -1.40 -10.38
N ILE A 151 23.62 -0.81 -11.05
CA ILE A 151 23.39 -1.00 -12.49
C ILE A 151 23.26 0.33 -13.27
N ASN A 152 23.42 1.46 -12.58
CA ASN A 152 23.27 2.82 -13.10
C ASN A 152 21.97 3.04 -13.89
N LEU A 153 20.85 2.59 -13.34
CA LEU A 153 19.54 2.65 -13.99
C LEU A 153 18.45 2.96 -12.97
N PRO A 154 17.48 3.85 -13.28
CA PRO A 154 16.42 4.20 -12.35
C PRO A 154 15.44 3.03 -12.14
N LEU A 155 15.07 2.77 -10.90
CA LEU A 155 14.11 1.74 -10.50
C LEU A 155 12.67 2.11 -10.89
N GLY A 156 12.34 3.40 -10.89
CA GLY A 156 10.98 3.88 -11.10
C GLY A 156 10.08 3.65 -9.87
N SER A 157 8.80 3.38 -10.11
CA SER A 157 7.75 3.35 -9.08
C SER A 157 7.57 2.01 -8.36
N GLY A 158 8.21 0.95 -8.86
CA GLY A 158 8.06 -0.42 -8.35
C GLY A 158 6.77 -1.13 -8.78
N TYR A 159 5.97 -0.51 -9.67
CA TYR A 159 4.77 -1.12 -10.25
C TYR A 159 5.05 -1.83 -11.58
N PRO A 160 4.31 -2.89 -11.91
CA PRO A 160 4.47 -3.60 -13.17
C PRO A 160 4.02 -2.79 -14.39
N SER A 161 3.24 -1.73 -14.20
CA SER A 161 2.80 -0.80 -15.25
C SER A 161 3.83 0.27 -15.59
N ASP A 162 4.92 0.37 -14.81
CA ASP A 162 5.96 1.37 -15.02
C ASP A 162 7.09 0.80 -15.90
N PRO A 163 7.29 1.33 -17.12
CA PRO A 163 8.34 0.84 -18.02
C PRO A 163 9.74 0.92 -17.41
N LYS A 164 10.03 1.93 -16.57
CA LYS A 164 11.34 2.07 -15.90
C LYS A 164 11.58 0.90 -14.94
N THR A 165 10.54 0.54 -14.18
CA THR A 165 10.60 -0.62 -13.27
C THR A 165 10.80 -1.93 -14.02
N ILE A 166 10.14 -2.11 -15.17
CA ILE A 166 10.36 -3.30 -16.00
C ILE A 166 11.79 -3.34 -16.53
N GLN A 167 12.28 -2.22 -17.09
CA GLN A 167 13.64 -2.12 -17.62
C GLN A 167 14.69 -2.39 -16.52
N PHE A 168 14.50 -1.80 -15.34
CA PHE A 168 15.35 -2.02 -14.17
C PHE A 168 15.49 -3.51 -13.82
N LEU A 169 14.36 -4.23 -13.74
CA LEU A 169 14.38 -5.65 -13.41
C LEU A 169 15.02 -6.50 -14.50
N VAL A 170 14.74 -6.22 -15.77
CA VAL A 170 15.33 -6.94 -16.90
C VAL A 170 16.85 -6.78 -16.88
N GLU A 171 17.35 -5.56 -16.73
CA GLU A 171 18.80 -5.28 -16.70
C GLU A 171 19.48 -5.89 -15.48
N TRP A 172 18.86 -5.81 -14.29
CA TRP A 172 19.40 -6.44 -13.09
C TRP A 172 19.55 -7.96 -13.28
N ILE A 173 18.49 -8.63 -13.75
CA ILE A 173 18.49 -10.09 -13.96
C ILE A 173 19.46 -10.47 -15.09
N ARG A 174 19.68 -9.60 -16.08
CA ARG A 174 20.67 -9.81 -17.15
C ARG A 174 22.09 -9.76 -16.60
N GLN A 175 22.40 -8.78 -15.75
CA GLN A 175 23.75 -8.55 -15.23
C GLN A 175 24.14 -9.52 -14.12
N PHE A 176 23.24 -9.82 -13.19
CA PHE A 176 23.57 -10.62 -11.99
C PHE A 176 23.01 -12.04 -12.02
N ASN A 177 22.10 -12.36 -12.96
CA ASN A 177 21.37 -13.63 -12.99
C ASN A 177 20.61 -13.95 -11.70
N GLU A 178 20.21 -12.90 -10.96
CA GLU A 178 19.51 -12.99 -9.68
C GLU A 178 18.32 -12.02 -9.64
N ILE A 179 17.38 -12.25 -8.73
CA ILE A 179 16.28 -11.32 -8.46
C ILE A 179 16.79 -10.25 -7.48
N PRO A 180 16.58 -8.94 -7.73
CA PRO A 180 16.97 -7.92 -6.76
C PRO A 180 16.22 -8.10 -5.43
N PRO A 181 16.81 -7.66 -4.30
CA PRO A 181 16.09 -7.63 -3.04
C PRO A 181 14.84 -6.73 -3.12
N HIS A 182 13.89 -6.96 -2.22
CA HIS A 182 12.59 -6.24 -2.15
C HIS A 182 11.64 -6.44 -3.34
N VAL A 183 11.95 -7.36 -4.26
CA VAL A 183 11.02 -7.78 -5.32
C VAL A 183 10.12 -8.89 -4.80
N ARG A 184 8.82 -8.82 -5.09
CA ARG A 184 7.85 -9.88 -4.78
C ARG A 184 7.90 -10.98 -5.83
N HIS A 185 8.34 -12.16 -5.45
CA HIS A 185 8.48 -13.33 -6.32
C HIS A 185 7.13 -13.92 -6.73
N SER A 186 6.08 -13.72 -5.93
CA SER A 186 4.74 -14.20 -6.25
C SER A 186 4.09 -13.47 -7.44
N TRP A 187 4.70 -12.39 -7.94
CA TRP A 187 4.11 -11.56 -9.01
C TRP A 187 4.28 -12.18 -10.40
N ALA A 188 3.18 -12.29 -11.15
CA ALA A 188 3.19 -12.88 -12.49
C ALA A 188 4.10 -12.14 -13.48
N THR A 189 4.28 -10.82 -13.32
CA THR A 189 5.17 -10.02 -14.17
C THR A 189 6.62 -10.51 -14.08
N LEU A 190 7.10 -10.87 -12.89
CA LEU A 190 8.45 -11.38 -12.72
C LEU A 190 8.61 -12.73 -13.44
N LYS A 191 7.63 -13.63 -13.29
CA LYS A 191 7.61 -14.92 -14.01
C LYS A 191 7.67 -14.73 -15.52
N ARG A 192 6.95 -13.74 -16.07
CA ARG A 192 6.97 -13.41 -17.51
C ARG A 192 8.33 -12.86 -17.96
N ILE A 193 8.99 -12.04 -17.13
CA ILE A 193 10.34 -11.53 -17.43
C ILE A 193 11.32 -12.71 -17.55
N TYR A 194 11.26 -13.68 -16.63
CA TYR A 194 12.10 -14.87 -16.69
C TYR A 194 11.81 -15.76 -17.90
N GLN A 195 10.53 -15.97 -18.24
CA GLN A 195 10.15 -16.76 -19.43
C GLN A 195 10.70 -16.15 -20.73
N LYS A 196 10.72 -14.82 -20.84
CA LYS A 196 11.28 -14.14 -22.01
C LYS A 196 12.81 -14.19 -22.11
N LYS A 197 13.52 -14.54 -21.03
CA LYS A 197 14.99 -14.76 -21.03
C LYS A 197 15.36 -16.15 -21.58
N LEU A 198 14.40 -17.08 -21.63
CA LEU A 198 14.57 -18.48 -22.05
C LEU A 198 14.20 -18.72 -23.54
N ILE A 199 13.97 -17.65 -24.30
CA ILE A 199 13.74 -17.65 -25.75
C ILE A 199 14.83 -16.76 -26.36
#